data_AF-A0A6B9T8H7-F1
#
_entry.id   AF-A0A6B9T8H7-F1
#
_cell.length_a   1.000
_cell.length_b   1.000
_cell.length_c   1.000
_cell.angle_alpha   90.00
_cell.angle_beta   90.00
_cell.angle_gamma   90.00
#
_symmetry.space_group_name_H-M   'P 1'
#
loop_
_entity.id
_entity.type
_entity.pdbx_description
1 polymer ?
#
loop_
_entity_poly.entity_id
_entity_poly.type
_entity_poly.pdbx_seq_one_letter_code
_entity_poly.pdbx_strand_id
1 'polypeptide(L)'
;MTDNDPLQMQIQMIRAQAETQKNMFRQMYASDPGMVEHLCSQLDQTTEMQIQMITQMMGAAGPDGVVDPDAQARMVLEQLGYGEEEMGQLLGGEQEDTITEEVLGDIVPAEFGYGDIVTAISSLASLSEEHPAPADPERMRRFEVLLTGIISVLNDHKLDGLDVEPRDQDSRDLVLSILSDYWGVEDRDDLIGVLRYLIVEGHTKDYMNALEVISASGTAEDLHTEDMDDEDRAVSDARFAFTEAYAGQFGPAMLRGWDLGRAANVTRWGYFVGFIDEEEAWGILDQIADGCMEFFDSWTSYAQSYMFGSMFWKCPFGPEACYENIAGLMISVEHLLTEGPWKDFAWVSGRS
;
A
#
# COMPACT_ATOMS: atom_id res chain seq x y z
N MET A 1 44.91 -26.34 2.26
CA MET A 1 43.59 -26.51 1.62
C MET A 1 43.35 -25.21 0.90
N THR A 2 43.52 -25.21 -0.43
CA THR A 2 43.34 -24.02 -1.26
C THR A 2 41.85 -23.81 -1.44
N ASP A 3 41.33 -22.68 -0.95
CA ASP A 3 39.98 -22.21 -1.25
C ASP A 3 39.81 -22.15 -2.78
N ASN A 4 38.83 -22.90 -3.28
CA ASN A 4 38.54 -22.98 -4.70
C ASN A 4 37.39 -22.01 -4.98
N ASP A 5 37.72 -20.82 -5.51
CA ASP A 5 36.74 -19.82 -5.93
C ASP A 5 35.78 -20.42 -6.99
N PRO A 6 34.46 -20.45 -6.74
CA PRO A 6 33.45 -20.98 -7.66
C PRO A 6 33.52 -20.39 -9.07
N LEU A 7 33.83 -19.08 -9.21
CA LEU A 7 33.99 -18.42 -10.50
C LEU A 7 35.21 -18.98 -11.24
N GLN A 8 36.32 -19.18 -10.54
CA GLN A 8 37.53 -19.77 -11.13
C GLN A 8 37.30 -21.22 -11.57
N MET A 9 36.53 -22.01 -10.82
CA MET A 9 36.15 -23.36 -11.24
C MET A 9 35.32 -23.35 -12.53
N GLN A 10 34.36 -22.44 -12.65
CA GLN A 10 33.50 -22.34 -13.83
C GLN A 10 34.28 -21.87 -15.07
N ILE A 11 35.15 -20.87 -14.94
CA ILE A 11 36.05 -20.43 -16.01
C ILE A 11 36.97 -21.57 -16.46
N GLN A 12 37.54 -22.33 -15.52
CA GLN A 12 38.38 -23.48 -15.83
C GLN A 12 37.61 -24.57 -16.59
N MET A 13 36.36 -24.84 -16.21
CA MET A 13 35.52 -25.83 -16.89
C MET A 13 35.22 -25.41 -18.34
N ILE A 14 34.88 -24.13 -18.57
CA ILE A 14 34.62 -23.58 -19.90
C ILE A 14 35.87 -23.69 -20.79
N ARG A 15 37.04 -23.31 -20.27
CA ARG A 15 38.32 -23.44 -21.00
C ARG A 15 38.64 -24.90 -21.33
N ALA A 16 38.39 -25.82 -20.41
CA ALA A 16 38.62 -27.26 -20.63
C ALA A 16 37.69 -27.84 -21.71
N GLN A 17 36.42 -27.41 -21.75
CA GLN A 17 35.48 -27.81 -22.80
C GLN A 17 35.90 -27.26 -24.17
N ALA A 18 36.31 -25.99 -24.23
CA ALA A 18 36.79 -25.38 -25.47
C ALA A 18 38.02 -26.12 -26.02
N GLU A 19 39.02 -26.44 -25.18
CA GLU A 19 40.19 -27.22 -25.62
C GLU A 19 39.84 -28.63 -26.10
N THR A 20 38.86 -29.26 -25.48
CA THR A 20 38.36 -30.57 -25.94
C THR A 20 37.76 -30.46 -27.35
N GLN A 21 36.97 -29.42 -27.62
CA GLN A 21 36.40 -29.17 -28.94
C GLN A 21 37.48 -28.83 -29.99
N LYS A 22 38.48 -28.02 -29.66
CA LYS A 22 39.61 -27.75 -30.57
C LYS A 22 40.36 -29.02 -30.94
N ASN A 23 40.57 -29.92 -29.98
CA ASN A 23 41.20 -31.21 -30.25
C ASN A 23 40.35 -32.07 -31.20
N MET A 24 39.03 -32.03 -31.10
CA MET A 24 38.15 -32.67 -32.08
C MET A 24 38.27 -32.03 -33.47
N PHE A 25 38.31 -30.70 -33.58
CA PHE A 25 38.51 -30.03 -34.87
C PHE A 25 39.84 -30.39 -35.52
N ARG A 26 40.93 -30.43 -34.74
CA ARG A 26 42.26 -30.83 -35.21
C ARG A 26 42.27 -32.27 -35.76
N GLN A 27 41.48 -33.17 -35.17
CA GLN A 27 41.35 -34.55 -35.66
C GLN A 27 40.48 -34.65 -36.90
N MET A 28 39.33 -33.96 -36.90
CA MET A 28 38.33 -34.05 -37.96
C MET A 28 38.76 -33.38 -39.26
N TYR A 29 39.54 -32.29 -39.16
CA TYR A 29 40.03 -31.50 -40.30
C TYR A 29 41.56 -31.57 -40.43
N ALA A 30 42.18 -32.69 -40.03
CA ALA A 30 43.64 -32.88 -40.04
C ALA A 30 44.30 -32.64 -41.42
N SER A 31 43.54 -32.78 -42.50
CA SER A 31 43.97 -32.56 -43.89
C SER A 31 43.89 -31.10 -44.36
N ASP A 32 43.24 -30.20 -43.61
CA ASP A 32 43.08 -28.78 -43.94
C ASP A 32 43.46 -27.90 -42.74
N PRO A 33 44.77 -27.57 -42.59
CA PRO A 33 45.27 -26.78 -41.47
C PRO A 33 44.67 -25.37 -41.38
N GLY A 34 44.32 -24.75 -42.52
CA GLY A 34 43.76 -23.40 -42.56
C GLY A 34 42.35 -23.35 -41.97
N MET A 35 41.54 -24.38 -42.25
CA MET A 35 40.21 -24.51 -41.66
C MET A 35 40.28 -24.79 -40.15
N VAL A 36 41.20 -25.63 -39.70
CA VAL A 36 41.42 -25.90 -38.27
C VAL A 36 41.78 -24.63 -37.51
N GLU A 37 42.70 -23.83 -38.06
CA GLU A 37 43.16 -22.59 -37.43
C GLU A 37 42.02 -21.56 -37.33
N HIS A 38 41.23 -21.41 -38.41
CA HIS A 38 40.07 -20.52 -38.41
C HIS A 38 39.03 -20.92 -37.36
N LEU A 39 38.66 -22.20 -37.29
CA LEU A 39 37.67 -22.70 -36.33
C LEU A 39 38.17 -22.61 -34.88
N CYS A 40 39.45 -22.90 -34.63
CA CYS A 40 40.03 -22.77 -33.30
C CYS A 40 40.06 -21.30 -32.86
N SER A 41 40.47 -20.39 -33.74
CA SER A 41 40.49 -18.95 -33.46
C SER A 41 39.09 -18.39 -33.21
N GLN A 42 38.08 -18.85 -33.96
CA GLN A 42 36.70 -18.44 -33.74
C GLN A 42 36.19 -18.95 -32.39
N LEU A 43 36.50 -20.20 -32.04
CA LEU A 43 36.12 -20.79 -30.77
C LEU A 43 36.80 -20.06 -29.59
N ASP A 44 38.06 -19.67 -29.74
CA ASP A 44 38.80 -18.87 -28.76
C ASP A 44 38.13 -17.52 -28.49
N GLN A 45 37.76 -16.80 -29.55
CA GLN A 45 37.07 -15.52 -29.43
C GLN A 45 35.71 -15.67 -28.71
N THR A 46 34.92 -16.69 -29.06
CA THR A 46 33.65 -16.94 -28.38
C THR A 46 33.81 -17.38 -26.93
N THR A 47 34.86 -18.15 -26.63
CA THR A 47 35.15 -18.61 -25.27
C THR A 47 35.56 -17.44 -24.38
N GLU A 48 36.42 -16.55 -24.87
CA GLU A 48 36.85 -15.38 -24.11
C GLU A 48 35.69 -14.40 -23.88
N MET A 49 34.82 -14.23 -24.87
CA MET A 49 33.60 -13.42 -24.73
C MET A 49 32.65 -13.99 -23.66
N GLN A 50 32.46 -15.32 -23.61
CA GLN A 50 31.69 -15.98 -22.55
C GLN A 50 32.31 -15.78 -21.17
N ILE A 51 33.64 -15.90 -21.05
CA ILE A 51 34.35 -15.68 -19.78
C ILE A 51 34.20 -14.23 -19.31
N GLN A 52 34.34 -13.27 -20.22
CA GLN A 52 34.13 -11.85 -19.91
C GLN A 52 32.71 -11.58 -19.43
N MET A 53 31.71 -12.15 -20.10
CA MET A 53 30.30 -11.98 -19.73
C MET A 53 30.00 -12.56 -18.34
N ILE A 54 30.49 -13.77 -18.03
CA ILE A 54 30.30 -14.38 -16.70
C ILE A 54 31.06 -13.62 -15.62
N THR A 55 32.27 -13.13 -15.91
CA THR A 55 33.06 -12.33 -14.96
C THR A 55 32.38 -11.00 -14.67
N GLN A 56 31.78 -10.35 -15.67
CA GLN A 56 31.00 -9.13 -15.48
C GLN A 56 29.70 -9.39 -14.71
N MET A 57 28.97 -10.44 -15.05
CA MET A 57 27.73 -10.82 -14.35
C MET A 57 27.97 -11.17 -12.87
N MET A 58 29.07 -11.86 -12.55
CA MET A 58 29.39 -12.21 -11.16
C MET A 58 30.11 -11.10 -10.39
N GLY A 59 30.81 -10.18 -11.07
CA GLY A 59 31.39 -8.99 -10.45
C GLY A 59 30.36 -7.93 -10.02
N ALA A 60 29.17 -7.95 -10.63
CA ALA A 60 28.03 -7.09 -10.30
C ALA A 60 27.00 -7.78 -9.38
N ALA A 61 27.16 -9.08 -9.10
CA ALA A 61 26.27 -9.82 -8.23
C ALA A 61 26.72 -9.71 -6.77
N GLY A 62 25.79 -9.36 -5.88
CA GLY A 62 26.01 -9.50 -4.43
C GLY A 62 26.22 -10.97 -4.02
N PRO A 63 26.48 -11.23 -2.72
CA PRO A 63 26.83 -12.56 -2.19
C PRO A 63 25.88 -13.70 -2.60
N ASP A 64 24.63 -13.37 -2.96
CA ASP A 64 23.55 -14.31 -3.25
C ASP A 64 23.26 -14.50 -4.75
N GLY A 65 24.07 -13.93 -5.65
CA GLY A 65 23.94 -14.19 -7.09
C GLY A 65 22.75 -13.51 -7.78
N VAL A 66 22.06 -12.58 -7.09
CA VAL A 66 21.04 -11.71 -7.68
C VAL A 66 21.73 -10.52 -8.34
N VAL A 67 21.47 -10.32 -9.63
CA VAL A 67 21.95 -9.16 -10.39
C VAL A 67 21.01 -8.00 -10.07
N ASP A 68 21.53 -6.99 -9.39
CA ASP A 68 20.82 -5.74 -9.15
C ASP A 68 20.63 -5.00 -10.50
N PRO A 69 19.38 -4.86 -10.99
CA PRO A 69 19.08 -4.22 -12.27
C PRO A 69 19.59 -2.78 -12.33
N ASP A 70 19.59 -2.08 -11.20
CA ASP A 70 20.00 -0.67 -11.13
C ASP A 70 21.51 -0.53 -11.15
N ALA A 71 22.23 -1.44 -10.48
CA ALA A 71 23.68 -1.53 -10.59
C ALA A 71 24.11 -1.83 -12.03
N GLN A 72 23.38 -2.70 -12.73
CA GLN A 72 23.65 -3.03 -14.12
C GLN A 72 23.36 -1.85 -15.05
N ALA A 73 22.27 -1.11 -14.81
CA ALA A 73 21.92 0.08 -15.57
C ALA A 73 22.92 1.23 -15.33
N ARG A 74 23.40 1.43 -14.09
CA ARG A 74 24.48 2.39 -13.75
C ARG A 74 25.76 2.11 -14.52
N MET A 75 26.21 0.85 -14.53
CA MET A 75 27.42 0.47 -15.26
C MET A 75 27.32 0.74 -16.77
N VAL A 76 26.15 0.50 -17.37
CA VAL A 76 25.92 0.75 -18.80
C VAL A 76 25.92 2.25 -19.10
N LEU A 77 25.26 3.06 -18.27
CA LEU A 77 25.22 4.51 -18.46
C LEU A 77 26.59 5.17 -18.25
N GLU A 78 27.39 4.68 -17.29
CA GLU A 78 28.76 5.15 -17.08
C GLU A 78 29.65 4.87 -18.31
N GLN A 79 29.53 3.69 -18.92
CA GLN A 79 30.23 3.35 -20.15
C GLN A 79 29.81 4.18 -21.36
N LEU A 80 28.58 4.69 -21.36
CA LEU A 80 28.05 5.59 -22.39
C LEU A 80 28.44 7.07 -22.16
N GLY A 81 29.15 7.37 -21.06
CA GLY A 81 29.72 8.68 -20.76
C GLY A 81 28.78 9.63 -20.03
N TYR A 82 27.71 9.13 -19.41
CA TYR A 82 26.85 9.91 -18.53
C TYR A 82 27.54 10.19 -17.20
N GLY A 83 27.44 11.43 -16.69
CA GLY A 83 27.95 11.78 -15.36
C GLY A 83 27.07 11.25 -14.23
N GLU A 84 27.58 11.15 -13.00
CA GLU A 84 26.81 10.68 -11.83
C GLU A 84 25.48 11.41 -11.63
N GLU A 85 25.44 12.73 -11.81
CA GLU A 85 24.18 13.52 -11.72
C GLU A 85 23.18 13.15 -12.82
N GLU A 86 23.63 12.92 -14.05
CA GLU A 86 22.77 12.54 -15.19
C GLU A 86 22.27 11.10 -15.05
N MET A 87 23.14 10.19 -14.58
CA MET A 87 22.78 8.81 -14.27
C MET A 87 21.79 8.74 -13.11
N GLY A 88 21.95 9.57 -12.09
CA GLY A 88 20.96 9.77 -11.03
C GLY A 88 19.62 10.10 -11.66
N GLN A 89 19.50 11.19 -12.42
CA GLN A 89 18.22 11.57 -13.02
C GLN A 89 17.60 10.53 -13.97
N LEU A 90 18.42 9.80 -14.73
CA LEU A 90 17.96 8.77 -15.69
C LEU A 90 17.49 7.47 -15.05
N LEU A 91 18.05 7.11 -13.90
CA LEU A 91 17.71 5.89 -13.17
C LEU A 91 16.68 6.12 -12.05
N GLY A 92 16.09 7.31 -11.98
CA GLY A 92 15.23 7.71 -10.87
C GLY A 92 16.08 8.04 -9.65
N GLY A 93 16.79 9.18 -9.72
CA GLY A 93 17.80 9.57 -8.74
C GLY A 93 17.19 9.57 -7.36
N GLU A 94 17.93 9.04 -6.36
CA GLU A 94 17.51 8.84 -4.96
C GLU A 94 16.09 9.34 -4.75
N GLN A 95 15.09 8.49 -5.07
CA GLN A 95 13.72 8.78 -4.70
C GLN A 95 13.80 9.19 -3.24
N GLU A 96 13.38 10.42 -2.91
CA GLU A 96 13.22 10.76 -1.50
C GLU A 96 12.41 9.62 -0.90
N ASP A 97 12.98 8.94 0.11
CA ASP A 97 12.33 7.80 0.74
C ASP A 97 10.90 8.22 1.03
N THR A 98 9.94 7.39 0.62
CA THR A 98 8.54 7.69 0.90
C THR A 98 8.36 7.86 2.40
N ILE A 99 7.39 8.65 2.84
CA ILE A 99 7.16 8.82 4.28
C ILE A 99 6.87 7.45 4.95
N THR A 100 6.31 6.52 4.19
CA THR A 100 6.08 5.14 4.62
C THR A 100 7.41 4.41 4.88
N GLU A 101 8.37 4.48 3.96
CA GLU A 101 9.69 3.86 4.13
C GLU A 101 10.48 4.52 5.26
N GLU A 102 10.46 5.85 5.36
CA GLU A 102 11.14 6.57 6.44
C GLU A 102 10.61 6.18 7.83
N VAL A 103 9.30 6.03 7.97
CA VAL A 103 8.66 5.80 9.27
C VAL A 103 8.56 4.32 9.64
N LEU A 104 8.33 3.44 8.67
CA LEU A 104 8.05 2.01 8.92
C LEU A 104 9.15 1.07 8.42
N GLY A 105 10.11 1.52 7.61
CA GLY A 105 11.08 0.66 6.93
C GLY A 105 11.98 -0.13 7.86
N ASP A 106 12.36 0.45 9.00
CA ASP A 106 13.22 -0.20 10.00
C ASP A 106 12.43 -1.03 11.04
N ILE A 107 11.10 -0.97 11.02
CA ILE A 107 10.26 -1.67 12.00
C ILE A 107 10.07 -3.11 11.57
N VAL A 108 10.42 -4.05 12.45
CA VAL A 108 10.08 -5.46 12.26
C VAL A 108 8.56 -5.63 12.48
N PRO A 109 7.78 -6.16 11.52
CA PRO A 109 6.31 -6.21 11.63
C PRO A 109 5.79 -6.89 12.90
N ALA A 110 6.48 -7.93 13.39
CA ALA A 110 6.12 -8.63 14.62
C ALA A 110 6.32 -7.80 15.91
N GLU A 111 7.11 -6.72 15.83
CA GLU A 111 7.38 -5.80 16.94
C GLU A 111 6.55 -4.51 16.87
N PHE A 112 5.73 -4.35 15.82
CA PHE A 112 4.91 -3.16 15.62
C PHE A 112 3.90 -2.97 16.76
N GLY A 113 3.95 -1.81 17.42
CA GLY A 113 3.17 -1.54 18.62
C GLY A 113 2.39 -0.23 18.57
N TYR A 114 1.68 0.05 19.68
CA TYR A 114 0.86 1.25 19.82
C TYR A 114 1.64 2.57 19.73
N GLY A 115 2.93 2.58 20.07
CA GLY A 115 3.78 3.75 19.87
C GLY A 115 3.99 4.08 18.39
N ASP A 116 4.20 3.04 17.57
CA ASP A 116 4.48 3.18 16.14
C ASP A 116 3.25 3.68 15.38
N ILE A 117 2.05 3.28 15.80
CA ILE A 117 0.78 3.82 15.27
C ILE A 117 0.73 5.35 15.40
N VAL A 118 1.10 5.90 16.56
CA VAL A 118 1.06 7.35 16.78
C VAL A 118 2.10 8.05 15.92
N THR A 119 3.31 7.49 15.83
CA THR A 119 4.38 8.02 14.98
C THR A 119 3.95 8.05 13.52
N ALA A 120 3.43 6.94 13.00
CA ALA A 120 2.91 6.81 11.63
C ALA A 120 1.81 7.84 11.34
N ILE A 121 0.78 7.91 12.17
CA ILE A 121 -0.34 8.85 11.97
C ILE A 121 0.12 10.32 12.07
N SER A 122 1.00 10.63 13.03
CA SER A 122 1.50 12.01 13.21
C SER A 122 2.43 12.44 12.07
N SER A 123 3.15 11.49 11.45
CA SER A 123 4.08 11.77 10.36
C SER A 123 3.38 12.40 9.16
N LEU A 124 2.10 12.08 8.91
CA LEU A 124 1.31 12.66 7.81
C LEU A 124 1.30 14.19 7.80
N ALA A 125 1.45 14.84 8.97
CA ALA A 125 1.51 16.29 9.07
C ALA A 125 2.77 16.93 8.43
N SER A 126 3.76 16.12 8.04
CA SER A 126 4.92 16.56 7.26
C SER A 126 4.60 16.71 5.76
N LEU A 127 3.53 16.05 5.28
CA LEU A 127 3.09 16.19 3.90
C LEU A 127 2.39 17.54 3.70
N SER A 128 2.67 18.20 2.58
CA SER A 128 2.07 19.48 2.25
C SER A 128 0.65 19.28 1.70
N GLU A 129 -0.30 20.09 2.16
CA GLU A 129 -1.64 20.17 1.60
C GLU A 129 -2.04 21.63 1.31
N GLU A 130 -2.98 21.83 0.38
CA GLU A 130 -3.53 23.15 0.10
C GLU A 130 -4.44 23.64 1.23
N HIS A 131 -4.50 24.96 1.42
CA HIS A 131 -5.43 25.55 2.39
C HIS A 131 -6.89 25.30 2.01
N PRO A 132 -7.78 25.03 3.00
CA PRO A 132 -9.18 24.78 2.71
C PRO A 132 -9.85 25.86 1.87
N ALA A 133 -10.63 25.44 0.89
CA ALA A 133 -11.35 26.30 -0.04
C ALA A 133 -12.84 26.40 0.34
N PRO A 134 -13.52 27.53 0.08
CA PRO A 134 -14.93 27.68 0.43
C PRO A 134 -15.82 26.73 -0.37
N ALA A 135 -16.91 26.26 0.25
CA ALA A 135 -17.89 25.39 -0.39
C ALA A 135 -18.60 26.09 -1.57
N ASP A 136 -18.77 25.34 -2.66
CA ASP A 136 -19.67 25.63 -3.76
C ASP A 136 -20.25 24.29 -4.29
N PRO A 137 -21.36 24.29 -5.04
CA PRO A 137 -22.03 23.05 -5.43
C PRO A 137 -21.15 22.06 -6.22
N GLU A 138 -20.24 22.54 -7.08
CA GLU A 138 -19.36 21.68 -7.87
C GLU A 138 -18.23 21.11 -7.01
N ARG A 139 -17.65 21.95 -6.16
CA ARG A 139 -16.64 21.53 -5.18
C ARG A 139 -17.18 20.51 -4.18
N MET A 140 -18.41 20.69 -3.70
CA MET A 140 -19.06 19.74 -2.80
C MET A 140 -19.21 18.37 -3.44
N ARG A 141 -19.70 18.31 -4.69
CA ARG A 141 -19.79 17.05 -5.45
C ARG A 141 -18.45 16.35 -5.60
N ARG A 142 -17.40 17.11 -5.88
CA ARG A 142 -16.04 16.57 -5.97
C ARG A 142 -15.57 16.05 -4.60
N PHE A 143 -15.76 16.84 -3.56
CA PHE A 143 -15.38 16.51 -2.19
C PHE A 143 -16.04 15.22 -1.69
N GLU A 144 -17.35 15.08 -1.91
CA GLU A 144 -18.15 13.89 -1.59
C GLU A 144 -17.54 12.60 -2.15
N VAL A 145 -17.07 12.63 -3.40
CA VAL A 145 -16.37 11.49 -4.02
C VAL A 145 -14.98 11.30 -3.42
N LEU A 146 -14.23 12.39 -3.22
CA LEU A 146 -12.85 12.34 -2.73
C LEU A 146 -12.72 11.87 -1.26
N LEU A 147 -13.78 11.93 -0.46
CA LEU A 147 -13.84 11.27 0.85
C LEU A 147 -13.63 9.74 0.74
N THR A 148 -13.86 9.13 -0.41
CA THR A 148 -13.58 7.70 -0.65
C THR A 148 -12.15 7.42 -1.09
N GLY A 149 -11.30 8.45 -1.17
CA GLY A 149 -9.96 8.40 -1.76
C GLY A 149 -9.09 7.27 -1.25
N ILE A 150 -8.99 7.09 0.08
CA ILE A 150 -8.07 6.12 0.69
C ILE A 150 -8.33 4.70 0.19
N ILE A 151 -9.56 4.22 0.33
CA ILE A 151 -9.95 2.87 -0.12
C ILE A 151 -9.99 2.78 -1.64
N SER A 152 -10.38 3.86 -2.32
CA SER A 152 -10.40 3.85 -3.78
C SER A 152 -9.00 3.65 -4.35
N VAL A 153 -7.97 4.28 -3.78
CA VAL A 153 -6.57 4.06 -4.19
C VAL A 153 -6.12 2.63 -3.89
N LEU A 154 -6.47 2.09 -2.72
CA LEU A 154 -6.12 0.71 -2.35
C LEU A 154 -6.78 -0.35 -3.26
N ASN A 155 -7.97 -0.06 -3.76
CA ASN A 155 -8.75 -0.96 -4.61
C ASN A 155 -8.62 -0.64 -6.11
N ASP A 156 -7.82 0.35 -6.50
CA ASP A 156 -7.72 0.86 -7.88
C ASP A 156 -9.07 1.33 -8.48
N HIS A 157 -9.95 1.87 -7.63
CA HIS A 157 -11.23 2.43 -8.06
C HIS A 157 -11.07 3.84 -8.64
N LYS A 158 -11.97 4.16 -9.56
CA LYS A 158 -12.12 5.50 -10.11
C LYS A 158 -12.56 6.50 -9.03
N LEU A 159 -12.11 7.74 -9.18
CA LEU A 159 -12.44 8.86 -8.30
C LEU A 159 -13.06 10.04 -9.07
N ASP A 160 -13.56 9.86 -10.28
CA ASP A 160 -14.14 10.92 -11.14
C ASP A 160 -15.64 11.15 -10.92
N GLY A 161 -16.37 10.20 -10.32
CA GLY A 161 -17.79 10.30 -10.02
C GLY A 161 -18.31 9.17 -9.13
N LEU A 162 -19.62 8.90 -9.17
CA LEU A 162 -20.22 7.81 -8.38
C LEU A 162 -19.77 6.41 -8.84
N ASP A 163 -19.49 6.25 -10.13
CA ASP A 163 -19.01 4.98 -10.67
C ASP A 163 -17.60 4.69 -10.16
N VAL A 164 -17.44 3.60 -9.41
CA VAL A 164 -16.14 3.13 -8.91
C VAL A 164 -15.34 2.37 -9.99
N GLU A 165 -16.04 1.83 -10.98
CA GLU A 165 -15.51 0.92 -12.00
C GLU A 165 -16.17 1.16 -13.37
N PRO A 166 -15.70 0.57 -14.47
CA PRO A 166 -16.45 0.52 -15.74
C PRO A 166 -17.82 -0.18 -15.59
N ARG A 167 -18.83 0.28 -16.34
CA ARG A 167 -20.19 -0.33 -16.32
C ARG A 167 -20.26 -1.59 -17.19
N ASP A 168 -19.60 -2.66 -16.76
CA ASP A 168 -19.68 -4.00 -17.34
C ASP A 168 -19.94 -5.08 -16.27
N GLN A 169 -20.12 -6.33 -16.71
CA GLN A 169 -20.50 -7.44 -15.83
C GLN A 169 -19.38 -7.82 -14.87
N ASP A 170 -18.12 -7.81 -15.32
CA ASP A 170 -16.98 -8.25 -14.50
C ASP A 170 -16.75 -7.25 -13.36
N SER A 171 -16.80 -5.96 -13.66
CA SER A 171 -16.77 -4.90 -12.64
C SER A 171 -17.96 -4.97 -11.69
N ARG A 172 -19.16 -5.28 -12.18
CA ARG A 172 -20.34 -5.44 -11.32
C ARG A 172 -20.18 -6.62 -10.36
N ASP A 173 -19.67 -7.75 -10.85
CA ASP A 173 -19.46 -8.94 -10.04
C ASP A 173 -18.36 -8.72 -8.99
N LEU A 174 -17.30 -7.99 -9.33
CA LEU A 174 -16.27 -7.55 -8.38
C LEU A 174 -16.86 -6.71 -7.23
N VAL A 175 -17.66 -5.68 -7.55
CA VAL A 175 -18.22 -4.81 -6.51
C VAL A 175 -19.27 -5.55 -5.67
N LEU A 176 -20.03 -6.48 -6.27
CA LEU A 176 -20.91 -7.36 -5.51
C LEU A 176 -20.14 -8.27 -4.56
N SER A 177 -19.00 -8.85 -4.97
CA SER A 177 -18.19 -9.67 -4.06
C SER A 177 -17.62 -8.83 -2.92
N ILE A 178 -17.21 -7.57 -3.19
CA ILE A 178 -16.77 -6.65 -2.13
C ILE A 178 -17.89 -6.45 -1.09
N LEU A 179 -19.11 -6.12 -1.55
CA LEU A 179 -20.26 -5.90 -0.67
C LEU A 179 -20.68 -7.16 0.09
N SER A 180 -20.72 -8.31 -0.57
CA SER A 180 -21.15 -9.56 0.07
C SER A 180 -20.08 -10.09 1.04
N ASP A 181 -18.83 -10.26 0.59
CA ASP A 181 -17.79 -10.98 1.34
C ASP A 181 -17.28 -10.18 2.55
N TYR A 182 -17.23 -8.84 2.45
CA TYR A 182 -16.63 -7.98 3.48
C TYR A 182 -17.65 -7.16 4.27
N TRP A 183 -18.84 -6.93 3.71
CA TRP A 183 -19.87 -6.10 4.33
C TRP A 183 -21.15 -6.87 4.67
N GLY A 184 -21.31 -8.10 4.18
CA GLY A 184 -22.54 -8.86 4.34
C GLY A 184 -23.74 -8.18 3.68
N VAL A 185 -23.52 -7.40 2.62
CA VAL A 185 -24.54 -6.64 1.91
C VAL A 185 -24.94 -7.38 0.65
N GLU A 186 -26.09 -8.05 0.68
CA GLU A 186 -26.63 -8.80 -0.47
C GLU A 186 -27.76 -8.04 -1.17
N ASP A 187 -28.40 -7.10 -0.48
CA ASP A 187 -29.46 -6.29 -1.01
C ASP A 187 -29.49 -4.85 -0.46
N ARG A 188 -30.56 -4.12 -0.81
CA ARG A 188 -30.78 -2.74 -0.40
C ARG A 188 -31.00 -2.58 1.10
N ASP A 189 -31.71 -3.49 1.74
CA ASP A 189 -32.03 -3.36 3.16
C ASP A 189 -30.76 -3.57 4.00
N ASP A 190 -29.91 -4.53 3.61
CA ASP A 190 -28.59 -4.72 4.21
C ASP A 190 -27.71 -3.48 4.04
N LEU A 191 -27.66 -2.91 2.83
CA LEU A 191 -26.90 -1.70 2.52
C LEU A 191 -27.31 -0.54 3.43
N ILE A 192 -28.61 -0.29 3.56
CA ILE A 192 -29.14 0.77 4.44
C ILE A 192 -28.83 0.47 5.91
N GLY A 193 -28.84 -0.80 6.32
CA GLY A 193 -28.41 -1.24 7.64
C GLY A 193 -26.97 -0.87 7.95
N VAL A 194 -26.04 -1.23 7.05
CA VAL A 194 -24.60 -0.92 7.17
C VAL A 194 -24.35 0.59 7.17
N LEU A 195 -24.97 1.33 6.25
CA LEU A 195 -24.82 2.79 6.18
C LEU A 195 -25.31 3.47 7.46
N ARG A 196 -26.46 3.05 8.00
CA ARG A 196 -26.97 3.59 9.27
C ARG A 196 -26.00 3.33 10.41
N TYR A 197 -25.48 2.10 10.52
CA TYR A 197 -24.50 1.75 11.54
C TYR A 197 -23.26 2.64 11.44
N LEU A 198 -22.62 2.72 10.27
CA LEU A 198 -21.40 3.53 10.09
C LEU A 198 -21.62 5.02 10.36
N ILE A 199 -22.75 5.58 9.91
CA ILE A 199 -23.01 7.02 10.05
C ILE A 199 -23.30 7.39 11.52
N VAL A 200 -24.12 6.59 12.21
CA VAL A 200 -24.67 6.95 13.53
C VAL A 200 -23.87 6.38 14.70
N GLU A 201 -23.35 5.16 14.57
CA GLU A 201 -22.69 4.42 15.64
C GLU A 201 -21.21 4.19 15.29
N GLY A 202 -20.98 3.27 14.35
CA GLY A 202 -19.66 2.87 13.86
C GLY A 202 -18.76 2.31 14.96
N HIS A 203 -17.48 2.17 14.63
CA HIS A 203 -16.46 1.83 15.63
C HIS A 203 -16.26 2.94 16.66
N THR A 204 -16.69 4.17 16.34
CA THR A 204 -16.73 5.29 17.28
C THR A 204 -17.57 4.96 18.54
N LYS A 205 -18.70 4.28 18.38
CA LYS A 205 -19.57 3.89 19.50
C LYS A 205 -18.90 2.83 20.40
N ASP A 206 -18.24 1.85 19.80
CA ASP A 206 -17.48 0.83 20.54
C ASP A 206 -16.37 1.48 21.39
N TYR A 207 -15.58 2.37 20.78
CA TYR A 207 -14.51 3.09 21.46
C TYR A 207 -15.05 3.98 22.60
N MET A 208 -16.18 4.65 22.38
CA MET A 208 -16.84 5.45 23.42
C MET A 208 -17.30 4.59 24.60
N ASN A 209 -17.93 3.43 24.34
CA ASN A 209 -18.35 2.52 25.40
C ASN A 209 -17.14 2.00 26.21
N ALA A 210 -16.04 1.65 25.53
CA ALA A 210 -14.81 1.25 26.20
C ALA A 210 -14.23 2.37 27.07
N LEU A 211 -14.20 3.62 26.59
CA LEU A 211 -13.78 4.78 27.39
C LEU A 211 -14.67 4.97 28.63
N GLU A 212 -15.99 4.78 28.51
CA GLU A 212 -16.92 4.86 29.64
C GLU A 212 -16.60 3.81 30.70
N VAL A 213 -16.37 2.56 30.31
CA VAL A 213 -15.97 1.47 31.21
C VAL A 213 -14.63 1.78 31.89
N ILE A 214 -13.62 2.23 31.13
CA ILE A 214 -12.30 2.61 31.67
C ILE A 214 -12.45 3.75 32.69
N SER A 215 -13.27 4.76 32.39
CA SER A 215 -13.51 5.89 33.30
C SER A 215 -14.18 5.47 34.61
N ALA A 216 -14.96 4.39 34.58
CA ALA A 216 -15.59 3.76 35.73
C ALA A 216 -14.67 2.78 36.47
N SER A 217 -13.40 2.64 36.05
CA SER A 217 -12.45 1.63 36.55
C SER A 217 -12.95 0.18 36.36
N GLY A 218 -13.74 -0.05 35.31
CA GLY A 218 -14.16 -1.38 34.88
C GLY A 218 -13.09 -2.11 34.07
N THR A 219 -13.48 -3.23 33.48
CA THR A 219 -12.60 -4.13 32.72
C THR A 219 -13.23 -4.51 31.38
N ALA A 220 -12.46 -5.14 30.49
CA ALA A 220 -12.98 -5.58 29.19
C ALA A 220 -14.19 -6.52 29.30
N GLU A 221 -14.27 -7.35 30.36
CA GLU A 221 -15.41 -8.23 30.63
C GLU A 221 -16.74 -7.47 30.79
N ASP A 222 -16.71 -6.20 31.20
CA ASP A 222 -17.91 -5.36 31.34
C ASP A 222 -18.53 -4.98 29.97
N LEU A 223 -17.79 -5.16 28.87
CA LEU A 223 -18.29 -5.00 27.49
C LEU A 223 -18.83 -6.30 26.89
N HIS A 224 -18.69 -7.45 27.57
CA HIS A 224 -19.14 -8.73 27.03
C HIS A 224 -20.65 -8.89 27.15
N THR A 225 -21.27 -9.45 26.12
CA THR A 225 -22.68 -9.84 26.12
C THR A 225 -22.83 -11.35 26.12
N GLU A 226 -24.01 -11.85 26.52
CA GLU A 226 -24.26 -13.30 26.65
C GLU A 226 -24.17 -14.05 25.30
N ASP A 227 -24.37 -13.35 24.20
CA ASP A 227 -24.38 -13.88 22.83
C ASP A 227 -23.01 -13.88 22.14
N MET A 228 -22.01 -13.20 22.69
CA MET A 228 -20.64 -13.21 22.14
C MET A 228 -19.97 -14.56 22.34
N ASP A 229 -19.37 -15.07 21.27
CA ASP A 229 -18.48 -16.23 21.33
C ASP A 229 -17.06 -15.85 21.78
N ASP A 230 -16.18 -16.84 21.88
CA ASP A 230 -14.81 -16.64 22.38
C ASP A 230 -13.97 -15.76 21.43
N GLU A 231 -14.25 -15.76 20.12
CA GLU A 231 -13.54 -14.95 19.13
C GLU A 231 -14.00 -13.49 19.22
N ASP A 232 -15.31 -13.26 19.29
CA ASP A 232 -15.88 -11.93 19.50
C ASP A 232 -15.40 -11.29 20.81
N ARG A 233 -15.28 -12.09 21.89
CA ARG A 233 -14.72 -11.61 23.17
C ARG A 233 -13.25 -11.25 23.05
N ALA A 234 -12.45 -12.05 22.37
CA ALA A 234 -11.04 -11.74 22.15
C ALA A 234 -10.86 -10.44 21.34
N VAL A 235 -11.72 -10.22 20.33
CA VAL A 235 -11.74 -8.96 19.56
C VAL A 235 -12.13 -7.78 20.44
N SER A 236 -13.16 -7.95 21.27
CA SER A 236 -13.61 -6.91 22.21
C SER A 236 -12.52 -6.56 23.25
N ASP A 237 -11.85 -7.57 23.81
CA ASP A 237 -10.77 -7.41 24.77
C ASP A 237 -9.57 -6.67 24.16
N ALA A 238 -9.19 -7.01 22.93
CA ALA A 238 -8.12 -6.32 22.22
C ALA A 238 -8.49 -4.84 21.92
N ARG A 239 -9.74 -4.57 21.53
CA ARG A 239 -10.26 -3.19 21.35
C ARG A 239 -10.28 -2.41 22.66
N PHE A 240 -10.62 -3.06 23.77
CA PHE A 240 -10.55 -2.45 25.09
C PHE A 240 -9.10 -2.10 25.45
N ALA A 241 -8.15 -3.00 25.24
CA ALA A 241 -6.73 -2.75 25.48
C ALA A 241 -6.17 -1.62 24.59
N PHE A 242 -6.58 -1.56 23.32
CA PHE A 242 -6.28 -0.42 22.45
C PHE A 242 -6.83 0.89 23.03
N THR A 243 -8.10 0.88 23.45
CA THR A 243 -8.74 2.07 24.04
C THR A 243 -8.05 2.50 25.32
N GLU A 244 -7.67 1.57 26.18
CA GLU A 244 -6.93 1.83 27.42
C GLU A 244 -5.58 2.49 27.14
N ALA A 245 -4.85 2.02 26.13
CA ALA A 245 -3.54 2.59 25.76
C ALA A 245 -3.63 4.06 25.31
N TYR A 246 -4.75 4.47 24.72
CA TYR A 246 -4.97 5.83 24.20
C TYR A 246 -5.94 6.68 25.04
N ALA A 247 -6.42 6.13 26.16
CA ALA A 247 -7.36 6.82 27.03
C ALA A 247 -6.75 8.14 27.54
N GLY A 248 -7.48 9.24 27.33
CA GLY A 248 -7.03 10.60 27.69
C GLY A 248 -6.14 11.28 26.65
N GLN A 249 -5.68 10.59 25.61
CA GLN A 249 -4.99 11.18 24.46
C GLN A 249 -5.96 11.45 23.30
N PHE A 250 -6.79 10.46 22.95
CA PHE A 250 -7.70 10.55 21.81
C PHE A 250 -9.15 10.27 22.24
N GLY A 251 -10.05 11.19 21.91
CA GLY A 251 -11.48 11.05 22.15
C GLY A 251 -12.21 10.30 21.01
N PRO A 252 -13.50 9.97 21.17
CA PRO A 252 -14.26 9.19 20.19
C PRO A 252 -14.30 9.80 18.78
N ALA A 253 -14.29 11.13 18.69
CA ALA A 253 -14.28 11.83 17.40
C ALA A 253 -13.09 11.42 16.50
N MET A 254 -11.99 10.92 17.08
CA MET A 254 -10.83 10.44 16.35
C MET A 254 -11.12 9.21 15.47
N LEU A 255 -12.22 8.49 15.67
CA LEU A 255 -12.60 7.37 14.80
C LEU A 255 -13.58 7.76 13.69
N ARG A 256 -14.09 9.00 13.68
CA ARG A 256 -15.16 9.40 12.76
C ARG A 256 -14.74 9.38 11.29
N GLY A 257 -13.47 9.66 10.98
CA GLY A 257 -12.94 9.59 9.62
C GLY A 257 -13.05 8.17 9.04
N TRP A 258 -12.76 7.15 9.86
CA TRP A 258 -12.84 5.74 9.49
C TRP A 258 -14.28 5.29 9.23
N ASP A 259 -15.20 5.68 10.11
CA ASP A 259 -16.61 5.32 9.99
C ASP A 259 -17.27 6.01 8.78
N LEU A 260 -17.11 7.34 8.67
CA LEU A 260 -17.69 8.14 7.61
C LEU A 260 -17.05 7.87 6.24
N GLY A 261 -15.73 7.69 6.18
CA GLY A 261 -15.04 7.34 4.94
C GLY A 261 -15.50 6.01 4.37
N ARG A 262 -15.67 4.99 5.22
CA ARG A 262 -16.22 3.70 4.78
C ARG A 262 -17.69 3.80 4.38
N ALA A 263 -18.49 4.60 5.09
CA ALA A 263 -19.87 4.86 4.69
C ALA A 263 -19.94 5.45 3.27
N ALA A 264 -19.03 6.37 2.92
CA ALA A 264 -18.96 6.94 1.59
C ALA A 264 -18.61 5.88 0.52
N ASN A 265 -17.66 4.98 0.82
CA ASN A 265 -17.30 3.87 -0.06
C ASN A 265 -18.49 2.92 -0.30
N VAL A 266 -19.14 2.48 0.79
CA VAL A 266 -20.32 1.60 0.74
C VAL A 266 -21.46 2.25 -0.05
N THR A 267 -21.65 3.56 0.09
CA THR A 267 -22.64 4.32 -0.70
C THR A 267 -22.35 4.23 -2.20
N ARG A 268 -21.10 4.48 -2.62
CA ARG A 268 -20.70 4.40 -4.03
C ARG A 268 -20.81 2.98 -4.58
N TRP A 269 -20.41 1.96 -3.82
CA TRP A 269 -20.57 0.56 -4.22
C TRP A 269 -22.05 0.17 -4.36
N GLY A 270 -22.89 0.55 -3.40
CA GLY A 270 -24.33 0.29 -3.43
C GLY A 270 -25.02 0.93 -4.64
N TYR A 271 -24.63 2.16 -4.99
CA TYR A 271 -25.08 2.80 -6.24
C TYR A 271 -24.61 2.04 -7.48
N PHE A 272 -23.33 1.67 -7.51
CA PHE A 272 -22.72 1.01 -8.66
C PHE A 272 -23.42 -0.30 -9.02
N VAL A 273 -23.79 -1.11 -8.02
CA VAL A 273 -24.51 -2.39 -8.24
C VAL A 273 -26.03 -2.24 -8.39
N GLY A 274 -26.56 -1.04 -8.14
CA GLY A 274 -27.97 -0.68 -8.33
C GLY A 274 -28.89 -0.91 -7.13
N PHE A 275 -28.35 -0.97 -5.90
CA PHE A 275 -29.16 -1.08 -4.68
C PHE A 275 -29.80 0.25 -4.26
N ILE A 276 -29.14 1.36 -4.58
CA ILE A 276 -29.67 2.73 -4.45
C ILE A 276 -29.53 3.46 -5.78
N ASP A 277 -30.38 4.46 -6.00
CA ASP A 277 -30.29 5.30 -7.18
C ASP A 277 -29.30 6.47 -7.00
N GLU A 278 -29.10 7.26 -8.06
CA GLU A 278 -28.15 8.36 -8.07
C GLU A 278 -28.54 9.48 -7.09
N GLU A 279 -29.83 9.81 -6.98
CA GLU A 279 -30.31 10.88 -6.10
C GLU A 279 -30.08 10.50 -4.64
N GLU A 280 -30.37 9.24 -4.31
CA GLU A 280 -30.13 8.66 -2.99
C GLU A 280 -28.64 8.63 -2.63
N ALA A 281 -27.79 8.15 -3.54
CA ALA A 281 -26.35 8.07 -3.32
C ALA A 281 -25.76 9.45 -3.03
N TRP A 282 -26.12 10.44 -3.84
CA TRP A 282 -25.69 11.83 -3.63
C TRP A 282 -26.24 12.43 -2.34
N GLY A 283 -27.48 12.15 -1.97
CA GLY A 283 -28.06 12.64 -0.72
C GLY A 283 -27.43 12.03 0.54
N ILE A 284 -26.94 10.79 0.45
CA ILE A 284 -26.20 10.12 1.54
C ILE A 284 -24.79 10.67 1.62
N LEU A 285 -24.08 10.79 0.49
CA LEU A 285 -22.74 11.38 0.45
C LEU A 285 -22.73 12.83 0.98
N ASP A 286 -23.77 13.60 0.70
CA ASP A 286 -23.92 14.97 1.20
C ASP A 286 -23.94 15.04 2.74
N GLN A 287 -24.70 14.14 3.37
CA GLN A 287 -24.77 14.02 4.84
C GLN A 287 -23.45 13.52 5.44
N ILE A 288 -22.77 12.60 4.75
CA ILE A 288 -21.45 12.13 5.16
C ILE A 288 -20.42 13.27 5.08
N ALA A 289 -20.47 14.08 4.02
CA ALA A 289 -19.60 15.24 3.86
C ALA A 289 -19.83 16.27 4.97
N ASP A 290 -21.08 16.55 5.34
CA ASP A 290 -21.41 17.40 6.50
C ASP A 290 -20.79 16.87 7.78
N GLY A 291 -20.93 15.56 8.04
CA GLY A 291 -20.30 14.93 9.19
C GLY A 291 -18.78 15.05 9.17
N CYS A 292 -18.13 14.84 8.03
CA CYS A 292 -16.67 15.00 7.91
C CYS A 292 -16.24 16.45 8.18
N MET A 293 -16.97 17.45 7.66
CA MET A 293 -16.64 18.86 7.90
C MET A 293 -16.95 19.33 9.33
N GLU A 294 -17.80 18.63 10.07
CA GLU A 294 -18.02 18.90 11.50
C GLU A 294 -16.80 18.51 12.35
N PHE A 295 -16.13 17.40 11.99
CA PHE A 295 -15.02 16.85 12.78
C PHE A 295 -13.64 17.22 12.26
N PHE A 296 -13.49 17.55 10.98
CA PHE A 296 -12.21 17.75 10.32
C PHE A 296 -12.18 19.04 9.49
N ASP A 297 -10.99 19.61 9.41
CA ASP A 297 -10.70 20.88 8.76
C ASP A 297 -9.65 20.77 7.64
N SER A 298 -9.10 19.56 7.42
CA SER A 298 -8.13 19.29 6.37
C SER A 298 -8.13 17.82 5.93
N TRP A 299 -7.52 17.51 4.79
CA TRP A 299 -7.36 16.12 4.35
C TRP A 299 -6.45 15.36 5.31
N THR A 300 -5.41 16.01 5.82
CA THR A 300 -4.53 15.44 6.83
C THR A 300 -5.30 15.05 8.09
N SER A 301 -6.12 15.93 8.67
CA SER A 301 -6.86 15.61 9.91
C SER A 301 -7.91 14.52 9.69
N TYR A 302 -8.55 14.49 8.52
CA TYR A 302 -9.42 13.39 8.09
C TYR A 302 -8.68 12.05 7.96
N ALA A 303 -7.52 12.04 7.29
CA ALA A 303 -6.70 10.84 7.09
C ALA A 303 -6.16 10.27 8.40
N GLN A 304 -5.72 11.14 9.32
CA GLN A 304 -5.27 10.74 10.65
C GLN A 304 -6.39 10.03 11.43
N SER A 305 -7.60 10.58 11.38
CA SER A 305 -8.77 9.94 11.99
C SER A 305 -9.14 8.62 11.30
N TYR A 306 -9.06 8.56 9.98
CA TYR A 306 -9.30 7.34 9.21
C TYR A 306 -8.32 6.23 9.62
N MET A 307 -7.02 6.54 9.69
CA MET A 307 -6.00 5.57 10.07
C MET A 307 -6.15 5.13 11.52
N PHE A 308 -6.43 6.04 12.46
CA PHE A 308 -6.63 5.68 13.86
C PHE A 308 -7.81 4.71 14.04
N GLY A 309 -8.95 4.99 13.41
CA GLY A 309 -10.11 4.08 13.45
C GLY A 309 -9.84 2.76 12.74
N SER A 310 -9.06 2.76 11.65
CA SER A 310 -8.61 1.53 11.01
C SER A 310 -7.75 0.68 11.94
N MET A 311 -6.85 1.30 12.72
CA MET A 311 -6.04 0.59 13.71
C MET A 311 -6.88 0.03 14.85
N PHE A 312 -7.90 0.76 15.34
CA PHE A 312 -8.85 0.21 16.31
C PHE A 312 -9.55 -1.06 15.79
N TRP A 313 -9.87 -1.10 14.50
CA TRP A 313 -10.46 -2.27 13.85
C TRP A 313 -9.44 -3.41 13.63
N LYS A 314 -8.18 -3.10 13.31
CA LYS A 314 -7.16 -4.06 12.88
C LYS A 314 -6.30 -4.66 14.00
N CYS A 315 -6.03 -3.90 15.08
CA CYS A 315 -5.24 -4.34 16.24
C CYS A 315 -5.64 -5.69 16.88
N PRO A 316 -6.92 -6.09 16.88
CA PRO A 316 -7.30 -7.43 17.34
C PRO A 316 -6.62 -8.60 16.60
N PHE A 317 -6.10 -8.38 15.39
CA PHE A 317 -5.50 -9.43 14.55
C PHE A 317 -3.97 -9.53 14.66
N GLY A 318 -3.35 -8.80 15.58
CA GLY A 318 -1.92 -8.89 15.87
C GLY A 318 -1.05 -7.84 15.16
N PRO A 319 0.24 -7.75 15.55
CA PRO A 319 1.13 -6.67 15.14
C PRO A 319 1.49 -6.69 13.65
N GLU A 320 1.65 -7.86 13.03
CA GLU A 320 1.92 -7.95 11.58
C GLU A 320 0.73 -7.45 10.75
N ALA A 321 -0.48 -7.83 11.15
CA ALA A 321 -1.72 -7.40 10.49
C ALA A 321 -1.92 -5.88 10.62
N CYS A 322 -1.48 -5.30 11.74
CA CYS A 322 -1.43 -3.86 11.95
C CYS A 322 -0.43 -3.16 11.06
N TYR A 323 0.80 -3.68 11.00
CA TYR A 323 1.87 -3.15 10.19
C TYR A 323 1.49 -3.10 8.71
N GLU A 324 0.99 -4.22 8.17
CA GLU A 324 0.56 -4.30 6.77
C GLU A 324 -0.57 -3.30 6.46
N ASN A 325 -1.54 -3.18 7.37
CA ASN A 325 -2.66 -2.27 7.21
C ASN A 325 -2.22 -0.80 7.22
N ILE A 326 -1.41 -0.40 8.21
CA ILE A 326 -0.99 1.00 8.32
C ILE A 326 -0.04 1.40 7.19
N ALA A 327 0.85 0.49 6.74
CA ALA A 327 1.73 0.73 5.60
C ALA A 327 0.92 0.99 4.32
N GLY A 328 -0.09 0.16 4.02
CA GLY A 328 -0.97 0.39 2.88
C GLY A 328 -1.73 1.72 2.97
N LEU A 329 -2.22 2.07 4.15
CA LEU A 329 -2.91 3.35 4.36
C LEU A 329 -1.98 4.55 4.20
N MET A 330 -0.74 4.47 4.70
CA MET A 330 0.25 5.54 4.52
C MET A 330 0.57 5.76 3.05
N ILE A 331 0.85 4.70 2.29
CA ILE A 331 1.10 4.78 0.84
C ILE A 331 -0.09 5.43 0.12
N SER A 332 -1.31 5.02 0.47
CA SER A 332 -2.54 5.58 -0.12
C SER A 332 -2.69 7.07 0.19
N VAL A 333 -2.52 7.48 1.45
CA VAL A 333 -2.66 8.87 1.88
C VAL A 333 -1.54 9.75 1.31
N GLU A 334 -0.31 9.25 1.32
CA GLU A 334 0.84 9.92 0.71
C GLU A 334 0.58 10.18 -0.77
N HIS A 335 0.20 9.14 -1.53
CA HIS A 335 -0.16 9.30 -2.94
C HIS A 335 -1.26 10.35 -3.11
N LEU A 336 -2.36 10.29 -2.34
CA LEU A 336 -3.46 11.25 -2.43
C LEU A 336 -3.00 12.71 -2.24
N LEU A 337 -2.10 12.95 -1.28
CA LEU A 337 -1.62 14.29 -0.91
C LEU A 337 -0.48 14.80 -1.81
N THR A 338 0.33 13.92 -2.39
CA THR A 338 1.54 14.32 -3.16
C THR A 338 1.39 14.18 -4.67
N GLU A 339 0.50 13.33 -5.15
CA GLU A 339 0.33 13.02 -6.59
C GLU A 339 -1.13 12.90 -7.03
N GLY A 340 -2.02 12.59 -6.09
CA GLY A 340 -3.40 12.25 -6.32
C GLY A 340 -4.37 13.41 -6.15
N PRO A 341 -5.68 13.14 -6.14
CA PRO A 341 -6.69 14.19 -6.20
C PRO A 341 -6.77 15.09 -4.96
N TRP A 342 -6.26 14.70 -3.79
CA TRP A 342 -6.26 15.60 -2.62
C TRP A 342 -5.24 16.72 -2.76
N LYS A 343 -4.16 16.50 -3.52
CA LYS A 343 -3.21 17.55 -3.90
C LYS A 343 -3.86 18.67 -4.71
N ASP A 344 -4.66 18.28 -5.71
CA ASP A 344 -5.26 19.23 -6.66
C ASP A 344 -6.59 19.82 -6.17
N PHE A 345 -7.20 19.20 -5.16
CA PHE A 345 -8.48 19.62 -4.59
C PHE A 345 -8.38 19.78 -3.09
N ALA A 346 -8.12 21.01 -2.63
CA ALA A 346 -8.13 21.37 -1.22
C ALA A 346 -9.42 20.95 -0.49
N TRP A 347 -9.27 20.66 0.81
CA TRP A 347 -10.39 20.41 1.73
C TRP A 347 -11.45 21.52 1.65
N VAL A 348 -12.71 21.17 1.87
CA VAL A 348 -13.82 22.12 1.78
C VAL A 348 -14.09 22.78 3.14
N SER A 349 -14.31 24.09 3.13
CA SER A 349 -14.62 24.89 4.31
C SER A 349 -15.91 25.69 4.15
N GLY A 350 -16.54 26.05 5.27
CA GLY A 350 -17.59 27.06 5.28
C GLY A 350 -18.99 26.57 4.94
N ARG A 351 -19.33 25.31 5.23
CA ARG A 351 -20.71 24.84 5.26
C ARG A 351 -21.28 25.13 6.65
N SER A 352 -22.07 26.20 6.76
CA SER A 352 -22.65 26.68 8.03
C SER A 352 -24.03 26.14 8.29
#